data_AF-A0A5S3X659-F1
#
_entry.id   AF-A0A5S3X659-F1
#
_cell.length_a   1.000
_cell.length_b   1.000
_cell.length_c   1.000
_cell.angle_alpha   90.00
_cell.angle_beta   90.00
_cell.angle_gamma   90.00
#
_symmetry.space_group_name_H-M   'P 1'
#
loop_
_entity.id
_entity.type
_entity.pdbx_description
1 polymer ?
#
loop_
_entity_poly.entity_id
_entity_poly.type
_entity_poly.pdbx_seq_one_letter_code
_entity_poly.pdbx_strand_id
1 'polypeptide(L)'
;MLFQIGLIICALVIGFIETYFYMCFAARLAEYKKETGITNLRLTEAREAFTKGNSYTKHILESEWSKFKWCRRLRISFFSAFVLSIFFVSN
;
A
#
# COMPACT_ATOMS: atom_id res chain seq x y z
N MET A 1 5.17 9.13 -25.19
CA MET A 1 4.05 9.73 -24.42
C MET A 1 2.98 8.73 -23.98
N LEU A 2 2.28 8.00 -24.88
CA LEU A 2 1.22 7.05 -24.47
C LEU A 2 1.69 5.97 -23.47
N PHE A 3 2.89 5.41 -23.68
CA PHE A 3 3.50 4.44 -22.76
C PHE A 3 3.75 5.00 -21.34
N GLN A 4 4.29 6.22 -21.25
CA GLN A 4 4.55 6.91 -19.98
C GLN A 4 3.24 7.20 -19.21
N ILE A 5 2.20 7.65 -19.91
CA ILE A 5 0.88 7.85 -19.33
C ILE A 5 0.32 6.52 -18.78
N GLY A 6 0.46 5.44 -19.56
CA GLY A 6 0.08 4.09 -19.12
C GLY A 6 0.78 3.66 -17.82
N LEU A 7 2.09 3.87 -17.72
CA LEU A 7 2.86 3.56 -16.50
C LEU A 7 2.40 4.36 -15.29
N ILE A 8 2.12 5.66 -15.45
CA ILE A 8 1.59 6.50 -14.36
C ILE A 8 0.22 5.99 -13.91
N ILE A 9 -0.68 5.68 -14.85
CA ILE A 9 -2.01 5.16 -14.53
C ILE A 9 -1.89 3.85 -13.76
N CYS A 10 -1.05 2.91 -14.20
CA CYS A 10 -0.80 1.66 -13.48
C CYS A 10 -0.25 1.90 -12.07
N ALA A 11 0.69 2.83 -11.90
CA ALA A 11 1.24 3.18 -10.60
C ALA A 11 0.18 3.78 -9.65
N LEU A 12 -0.72 4.62 -10.17
CA LEU A 12 -1.83 5.20 -9.42
C LEU A 12 -2.84 4.14 -9.00
N VAL A 13 -3.22 3.23 -9.89
CA VAL A 13 -4.14 2.13 -9.60
C VAL A 13 -3.57 1.23 -8.49
N ILE A 14 -2.28 0.88 -8.56
CA ILE A 14 -1.62 0.09 -7.51
C ILE A 14 -1.55 0.87 -6.19
N GLY A 15 -1.30 2.18 -6.24
CA GLY A 15 -1.36 3.04 -5.06
C GLY A 15 -2.75 3.08 -4.40
N PHE A 16 -3.81 3.06 -5.21
CA PHE A 16 -5.18 2.96 -4.71
C PHE A 16 -5.45 1.60 -4.05
N ILE A 17 -5.00 0.50 -4.68
CA ILE A 17 -5.10 -0.85 -4.12
C ILE A 17 -4.36 -0.96 -2.77
N GLU A 18 -3.14 -0.42 -2.67
CA GLU A 18 -2.41 -0.35 -1.39
C GLU A 18 -3.21 0.41 -0.31
N THR A 19 -3.82 1.53 -0.69
CA THR A 19 -4.62 2.34 0.24
C THR A 19 -5.84 1.58 0.73
N TYR A 20 -6.49 0.84 -0.14
CA TYR A 20 -7.63 -0.02 0.19
C TYR A 20 -7.23 -1.09 1.23
N PHE A 21 -6.06 -1.73 1.09
CA PHE A 21 -5.55 -2.67 2.09
C PHE A 21 -5.40 -2.02 3.48
N TYR A 22 -4.86 -0.79 3.55
CA TYR A 22 -4.73 -0.08 4.82
C TYR A 22 -6.09 0.25 5.44
N MET A 23 -7.07 0.64 4.63
CA MET A 23 -8.44 0.93 5.10
C MET A 23 -9.15 -0.31 5.63
N CYS A 24 -9.08 -1.44 4.90
CA CYS A 24 -9.65 -2.71 5.37
C CYS A 24 -9.02 -3.16 6.70
N PHE A 25 -7.70 -3.04 6.83
CA PHE A 25 -7.03 -3.38 8.07
C PHE A 25 -7.36 -2.43 9.21
N ALA A 26 -7.43 -1.11 8.95
CA ALA A 26 -7.85 -0.12 9.92
C ALA A 26 -9.29 -0.37 10.40
N ALA A 27 -10.20 -0.77 9.51
CA ALA A 27 -11.57 -1.14 9.86
C ALA A 27 -11.62 -2.36 10.79
N ARG A 28 -10.90 -3.45 10.47
CA ARG A 28 -10.81 -4.63 11.36
C ARG A 28 -10.20 -4.29 12.71
N LEU A 29 -9.17 -3.45 12.74
CA LEU A 29 -8.61 -3.00 14.00
C LEU A 29 -9.58 -2.14 14.80
N ALA A 30 -10.37 -1.30 14.13
CA ALA A 30 -11.38 -0.48 14.79
C ALA A 30 -12.48 -1.36 15.40
N GLU A 31 -12.90 -2.44 14.73
CA GLU A 31 -13.81 -3.44 15.29
C GLU A 31 -13.22 -4.13 16.52
N TYR A 32 -11.99 -4.65 16.41
CA TYR A 32 -11.27 -5.28 17.54
C TYR A 32 -11.07 -4.32 18.72
N LYS A 33 -10.83 -3.04 18.43
CA LYS A 33 -10.67 -1.99 19.44
C LYS A 33 -11.99 -1.54 20.07
N LYS A 34 -13.09 -1.57 19.32
CA LYS A 34 -14.43 -1.28 19.83
C LYS A 34 -14.86 -2.31 20.88
N GLU A 35 -14.47 -3.57 20.69
CA GLU A 35 -14.66 -4.64 21.68
C GLU A 35 -13.80 -4.45 22.94
N THR A 36 -12.66 -3.75 22.83
CA THR A 36 -11.72 -3.50 23.95
C THR A 36 -11.81 -2.08 24.54
N GLY A 37 -12.72 -1.24 24.05
CA GLY A 37 -12.99 0.11 24.59
C GLY A 37 -12.02 1.23 24.18
N ILE A 38 -11.13 1.02 23.21
CA ILE A 38 -10.11 2.00 22.80
C ILE A 38 -10.54 2.70 21.50
N THR A 39 -10.93 3.97 21.55
CA THR A 39 -11.63 4.65 20.44
C THR A 39 -10.74 5.38 19.42
N ASN A 40 -9.43 5.52 19.66
CA ASN A 40 -8.53 6.26 18.76
C ASN A 40 -7.61 5.35 17.97
N LEU A 41 -8.08 4.82 16.83
CA LEU A 41 -7.21 4.23 15.82
C LEU A 41 -6.88 5.25 14.74
N ARG A 42 -5.61 5.62 14.59
CA ARG A 42 -5.17 6.44 13.45
C ARG A 42 -4.85 5.53 12.27
N LEU A 43 -5.32 5.91 11.07
CA LEU A 43 -4.91 5.28 9.80
C LEU A 43 -3.39 5.19 9.64
N THR A 44 -2.66 6.12 10.26
CA THR A 44 -1.19 6.11 10.33
C THR A 44 -0.64 4.88 11.04
N GLU A 45 -1.27 4.41 12.13
CA GLU A 45 -0.84 3.22 12.87
C GLU A 45 -1.06 1.94 12.05
N ALA A 46 -2.18 1.87 11.31
CA ALA A 46 -2.46 0.79 10.37
C ALA A 46 -1.41 0.75 9.23
N ARG A 47 -1.08 1.92 8.68
CA ARG A 47 -0.01 2.04 7.67
C ARG A 47 1.36 1.66 8.23
N GLU A 48 1.67 2.07 9.44
CA GLU A 48 2.95 1.74 10.10
C GLU A 48 3.06 0.25 10.39
N ALA A 49 1.97 -0.42 10.78
CA ALA A 49 1.93 -1.87 10.93
C ALA A 49 2.33 -2.61 9.64
N PHE A 50 1.95 -2.08 8.47
CA PHE A 50 2.31 -2.62 7.15
C PHE A 50 3.71 -2.24 6.63
N THR A 51 4.21 -1.07 7.04
CA THR A 51 5.42 -0.50 6.42
C THR A 51 6.66 -0.61 7.29
N LYS A 52 6.54 -0.38 8.60
CA LYS A 52 7.64 -0.40 9.58
C LYS A 52 7.53 -1.56 10.57
N GLY A 53 6.32 -2.09 10.75
CA GLY A 53 6.01 -3.05 11.80
C GLY A 53 5.64 -2.32 13.11
N ASN A 54 4.59 -2.78 13.77
CA ASN A 54 4.15 -2.30 15.08
C ASN A 54 3.49 -3.46 15.85
N SER A 55 3.00 -3.20 17.06
CA SER A 55 2.22 -4.14 17.88
C SER A 55 1.05 -4.79 17.13
N TYR A 56 0.45 -4.07 16.18
CA TYR A 56 -0.67 -4.55 15.38
C TYR A 56 -0.30 -5.46 14.21
N THR A 57 0.98 -5.55 13.84
CA THR A 57 1.43 -6.40 12.71
C THR A 57 1.06 -7.87 12.93
N LYS A 58 0.89 -8.30 14.19
CA LYS A 58 0.44 -9.65 14.56
C LYS A 58 -0.98 -9.97 14.09
N HIS A 59 -1.82 -8.96 13.85
CA HIS A 59 -3.21 -9.14 13.39
C HIS A 59 -3.32 -9.16 11.86
N ILE A 60 -2.21 -8.98 11.15
CA ILE A 60 -2.21 -9.04 9.69
C ILE A 60 -2.10 -10.50 9.27
N LEU A 61 -3.04 -10.94 8.42
CA LEU A 61 -2.98 -12.27 7.83
C LEU A 61 -1.76 -12.37 6.89
N GLU A 62 -1.05 -13.49 6.94
CA GLU A 62 0.16 -13.69 6.15
C GLU A 62 -0.11 -13.62 4.63
N SER A 63 -1.30 -14.04 4.21
CA SER A 63 -1.79 -13.90 2.83
C SER A 63 -1.97 -12.44 2.40
N GLU A 64 -2.43 -11.56 3.30
CA GLU A 64 -2.58 -10.12 3.06
C GLU A 64 -1.23 -9.42 3.04
N TRP A 65 -0.35 -9.81 3.96
CA TRP A 65 1.02 -9.32 4.02
C TRP A 65 1.78 -9.61 2.72
N SER A 66 1.64 -10.83 2.20
CA SER A 66 2.26 -11.23 0.93
C SER A 66 1.71 -10.41 -0.25
N LYS A 67 0.37 -10.29 -0.37
CA LYS A 67 -0.27 -9.48 -1.41
C LYS A 67 0.17 -8.02 -1.36
N PHE A 68 0.24 -7.44 -0.15
CA PHE A 68 0.69 -6.08 0.06
C PHE A 68 2.14 -5.88 -0.37
N LYS A 69 3.06 -6.77 0.03
CA LYS A 69 4.47 -6.73 -0.40
C LYS A 69 4.60 -6.79 -1.93
N TRP A 70 3.81 -7.64 -2.58
CA TRP A 70 3.78 -7.74 -4.05
C TRP A 70 3.27 -6.46 -4.70
N CYS A 71 2.17 -5.87 -4.21
CA CYS A 71 1.66 -4.59 -4.71
C CYS A 71 2.72 -3.49 -4.57
N ARG A 72 3.38 -3.40 -3.42
CA ARG A 72 4.43 -2.42 -3.18
C ARG A 72 5.63 -2.59 -4.10
N ARG A 73 6.07 -3.83 -4.33
CA ARG A 73 7.14 -4.15 -5.28
C ARG A 73 6.75 -3.76 -6.69
N LEU A 74 5.55 -4.12 -7.13
CA LEU A 74 5.04 -3.74 -8.45
C LEU A 74 4.99 -2.21 -8.60
N ARG A 75 4.50 -1.48 -7.60
CA ARG A 75 4.46 0.00 -7.65
C ARG A 75 5.85 0.59 -7.84
N ILE A 76 6.84 0.12 -7.08
CA ILE A 76 8.23 0.57 -7.21
C ILE A 76 8.77 0.24 -8.61
N SER A 77 8.49 -0.95 -9.13
CA SER A 77 8.88 -1.33 -10.49
C SER A 77 8.23 -0.46 -11.57
N PHE A 78 6.96 -0.08 -11.43
CA PHE A 78 6.31 0.84 -12.36
C PHE A 78 6.91 2.25 -12.28
N PHE A 79 7.23 2.74 -11.08
CA PHE A 79 7.91 4.03 -10.91
C PHE A 79 9.34 4.01 -11.48
N SER A 80 10.11 2.95 -11.27
CA SER A 80 11.46 2.84 -11.83
C SER A 80 11.41 2.73 -13.36
N ALA A 81 10.48 1.94 -13.91
CA ALA A 81 10.24 1.87 -15.36
C ALA A 81 9.83 3.23 -15.92
N PHE A 82 9.00 4.00 -15.20
CA PHE A 82 8.63 5.35 -15.61
C PHE A 82 9.85 6.27 -15.65
N VAL A 83 10.66 6.30 -14.59
CA VAL A 83 11.89 7.11 -14.53
C VAL A 83 12.85 6.74 -15.66
N LEU A 84 13.10 5.44 -15.90
CA LEU A 84 13.94 4.97 -17.01
C LEU A 84 13.38 5.39 -18.38
N SER A 85 12.06 5.34 -18.54
CA SER A 85 11.40 5.74 -19.80
C SER A 85 11.54 7.23 -20.10
N ILE A 86 11.79 8.10 -19.10
CA ILE A 86 12.07 9.52 -19.33
C ILE A 86 13.44 9.69 -20.00
N PHE A 87 14.45 8.95 -19.52
CA PHE A 87 15.81 9.03 -20.06
C PHE A 87 15.92 8.44 -21.46
N PHE A 88 15.20 7.35 -21.76
CA PHE A 88 15.19 6.73 -23.09
C PHE A 88 14.42 7.50 -24.17
N VAL A 89 13.51 8.40 -23.80
CA VAL A 89 12.78 9.26 -24.74
C VAL A 89 13.54 10.56 -25.05
N SER A 90 14.57 10.90 -24.27
CA SER A 90 15.37 12.12 -24.45
C SER A 90 16.65 11.92 -25.28
N ASN A 91 16.90 10.70 -25.78
CA ASN A 91 17.97 10.35 -26.74
C ASN A 91 17.33 10.02 -28.09
#